data_AF-A0A353TBY9-F1
#
_entry.id   AF-A0A353TBY9-F1
#
_cell.length_a   1.000
_cell.length_b   1.000
_cell.length_c   1.000
_cell.angle_alpha   90.00
_cell.angle_beta   90.00
_cell.angle_gamma   90.00
#
_symmetry.space_group_name_H-M   'P 1'
#
loop_
_entity.id
_entity.type
_entity.pdbx_description
1 polymer ?
#
loop_
_entity_poly.entity_id
_entity_poly.type
_entity_poly.pdbx_seq_one_letter_code
_entity_poly.pdbx_strand_id
1 'polypeptide(L)'
;GVDGKDGADGATGPQGPAGQDGDANLTITETSTAIIIVYKGVTYKISKGTGLTPDDAFLNYVYVSFGKQGGLGTITAKMSDGTPVTSPSVVDITKEPVTFTATPAEGYEVVQWLDDGETVLPFPGKVYSKALHVYQGTAFVRVEFDEIAATSIDPALIIGNWELNRLRMLEDGIWYNVMPPKYSVQFLTTNTGVANNTNNFTYTIGGLWLQQSTSYPPSIPEYAHVKIRKLTATELVYSYDDS
;
A
#
# COMPACT_ATOMS: atom_id res chain seq x y z
N GLY A 1 10.80 88.81 1.08
CA GLY A 1 10.08 88.32 2.26
C GLY A 1 10.97 87.31 2.95
N VAL A 2 10.82 87.13 4.26
CA VAL A 2 11.46 86.01 4.97
C VAL A 2 10.65 84.74 4.70
N ASP A 3 11.32 83.64 4.39
CA ASP A 3 10.66 82.34 4.22
C ASP A 3 10.07 81.88 5.57
N GLY A 4 8.86 81.31 5.51
CA GLY A 4 8.14 80.82 6.68
C GLY A 4 8.86 79.64 7.33
N LYS A 5 8.77 79.54 8.66
CA LYS A 5 9.29 78.36 9.38
C LYS A 5 8.45 77.13 9.05
N ASP A 6 9.11 76.03 8.68
CA ASP A 6 8.46 74.73 8.53
C ASP A 6 7.86 74.27 9.86
N GLY A 7 6.68 73.66 9.80
CA GLY A 7 5.97 73.13 10.97
C GLY A 7 6.66 71.89 11.52
N ALA A 8 6.53 71.65 12.84
CA ALA A 8 7.12 70.49 13.48
C ALA A 8 6.48 69.17 13.00
N ASP A 9 7.30 68.20 12.62
CA ASP A 9 6.85 66.85 12.28
C ASP A 9 6.16 66.18 13.48
N GLY A 10 5.00 65.58 13.23
CA GLY A 10 4.21 64.90 14.26
C GLY A 10 4.90 63.63 14.79
N ALA A 11 4.66 63.30 16.06
CA ALA A 11 5.27 62.14 16.71
C ALA A 11 4.96 60.82 15.97
N THR A 12 6.01 60.04 15.70
CA THR A 12 5.89 58.68 15.17
C THR A 12 5.10 57.79 16.15
N GLY A 13 4.08 57.08 15.66
CA GLY A 13 3.27 56.19 16.49
C GLY A 13 4.06 55.00 17.06
N PRO A 14 3.54 54.31 18.09
CA PRO A 14 4.23 53.18 18.71
C PRO A 14 4.44 52.04 17.70
N GLN A 15 5.65 51.49 17.68
CA GLN A 15 5.98 50.29 16.92
C GLN A 15 5.14 49.11 17.40
N GLY A 16 4.56 48.35 16.47
CA GLY A 16 3.78 47.14 16.79
C GLY A 16 4.63 46.07 17.50
N PRO A 17 4.00 45.08 18.16
CA PRO A 17 4.73 44.01 18.82
C PRO A 17 5.65 43.26 17.84
N ALA A 18 6.83 42.86 18.31
CA ALA A 18 7.75 42.04 17.54
C ALA A 18 7.04 40.74 17.10
N GLY A 19 7.28 40.31 15.86
CA GLY A 19 6.79 39.01 15.38
C GLY A 19 7.37 37.88 16.23
N GLN A 20 6.68 36.73 16.28
CA GLN A 20 7.24 35.52 16.89
C GLN A 20 8.53 35.15 16.16
N ASP A 21 9.63 34.97 16.89
CA ASP A 21 10.87 34.46 16.31
C ASP A 21 10.60 33.08 15.68
N GLY A 22 11.11 32.85 14.46
CA GLY A 22 11.05 31.54 13.82
C GLY A 22 11.74 30.46 14.67
N ASP A 23 11.47 29.18 14.40
CA ASP A 23 12.09 28.05 15.10
C ASP A 23 13.60 28.28 15.26
N ALA A 24 14.07 28.47 16.50
CA ALA A 24 15.46 28.77 16.82
C ALA A 24 16.44 27.66 16.35
N ASN A 25 15.93 26.52 15.93
CA ASN A 25 16.70 25.39 15.43
C ASN A 25 16.80 25.36 13.90
N LEU A 26 16.22 26.33 13.17
CA LEU A 26 16.31 26.45 11.72
C LEU A 26 17.05 27.74 11.34
N THR A 27 18.22 27.61 10.74
CA THR A 27 18.91 28.74 10.09
C THR A 27 19.01 28.47 8.61
N ILE A 28 18.60 29.44 7.78
CA ILE A 28 18.81 29.40 6.33
C ILE A 28 19.76 30.54 6.00
N THR A 29 20.96 30.20 5.54
CA THR A 29 21.99 31.16 5.13
C THR A 29 22.22 31.04 3.64
N GLU A 30 22.00 32.13 2.93
CA GLU A 30 22.28 32.22 1.51
C GLU A 30 23.66 32.85 1.29
N THR A 31 24.54 32.14 0.59
CA THR A 31 25.87 32.62 0.17
C THR A 31 25.87 32.86 -1.33
N SER A 32 26.97 33.40 -1.88
CA SER A 32 27.14 33.54 -3.32
C SER A 32 27.18 32.19 -4.06
N THR A 33 27.51 31.09 -3.38
CA THR A 33 27.73 29.77 -4.00
C THR A 33 26.90 28.64 -3.41
N ALA A 34 26.06 28.91 -2.39
CA ALA A 34 25.21 27.90 -1.77
C ALA A 34 24.08 28.48 -0.91
N ILE A 35 23.01 27.71 -0.72
CA ILE A 35 22.06 27.85 0.40
C ILE A 35 22.46 26.83 1.47
N ILE A 36 22.64 27.28 2.70
CA ILE A 36 23.01 26.46 3.85
C ILE A 36 21.83 26.43 4.80
N ILE A 37 21.30 25.24 5.07
CA ILE A 37 20.23 25.03 6.03
C ILE A 37 20.83 24.33 7.24
N VAL A 38 20.71 24.92 8.43
CA VAL A 38 21.06 24.26 9.69
C VAL A 38 19.76 23.94 10.38
N TYR A 39 19.44 22.66 10.51
CA TYR A 39 18.24 22.20 11.22
C TYR A 39 18.63 21.25 12.36
N LYS A 40 18.28 21.60 13.60
CA LYS A 40 18.63 20.82 14.80
C LYS A 40 20.11 20.44 14.88
N GLY A 41 20.99 21.38 14.48
CA GLY A 41 22.44 21.18 14.47
C GLY A 41 22.99 20.38 13.28
N VAL A 42 22.13 19.95 12.34
CA VAL A 42 22.55 19.27 11.10
C VAL A 42 22.62 20.28 9.96
N THR A 43 23.76 20.31 9.27
CA THR A 43 24.02 21.23 8.15
C THR A 43 23.73 20.56 6.80
N TYR A 44 22.81 21.13 6.05
CA TYR A 44 22.50 20.80 4.66
C TYR A 44 23.01 21.91 3.75
N LYS A 45 23.72 21.57 2.68
CA LYS A 45 24.30 22.55 1.75
C LYS A 45 23.78 22.29 0.33
N ILE A 46 23.19 23.30 -0.26
CA ILE A 46 22.69 23.32 -1.64
C ILE A 46 23.59 24.26 -2.43
N SER A 47 24.47 23.76 -3.29
CA SER A 47 25.41 24.60 -4.05
C SER A 47 24.72 25.32 -5.22
N LYS A 48 24.94 26.64 -5.37
CA LYS A 48 24.46 27.50 -6.46
C LYS A 48 25.36 27.52 -7.70
N GLY A 49 26.56 26.95 -7.59
CA GLY A 49 27.63 27.06 -8.60
C GLY A 49 27.44 26.23 -9.88
N THR A 50 26.28 25.58 -10.07
CA THR A 50 26.01 24.71 -11.23
C THR A 50 25.20 25.43 -12.33
N GLY A 51 24.80 26.70 -12.14
CA GLY A 51 23.91 27.38 -13.08
C GLY A 51 22.48 26.83 -13.08
N LEU A 52 22.15 26.01 -12.08
CA LEU A 52 20.84 25.43 -11.86
C LEU A 52 19.96 26.50 -11.20
N THR A 53 18.83 26.81 -11.84
CA THR A 53 17.73 27.52 -11.18
C THR A 53 17.20 26.65 -10.02
N PRO A 54 16.46 27.20 -9.03
CA PRO A 54 15.77 26.37 -8.05
C PRO A 54 14.98 25.23 -8.70
N ASP A 55 14.42 25.44 -9.90
CA ASP A 55 13.71 24.44 -10.69
C ASP A 55 14.61 23.28 -11.16
N ASP A 56 15.88 23.54 -11.48
CA ASP A 56 16.82 22.52 -11.96
C ASP A 56 17.39 21.62 -10.84
N ALA A 57 17.36 22.07 -9.58
CA ALA A 57 17.71 21.24 -8.42
C ALA A 57 16.59 20.26 -8.04
N PHE A 58 15.35 20.52 -8.46
CA PHE A 58 14.20 19.63 -8.31
C PHE A 58 14.05 18.62 -9.46
N LEU A 59 14.87 18.70 -10.51
CA LEU A 59 14.77 17.79 -11.65
C LEU A 59 15.45 16.43 -11.44
N ASN A 60 16.33 16.26 -10.43
CA ASN A 60 17.14 15.05 -10.31
C ASN A 60 16.79 14.15 -9.11
N TYR A 61 15.81 14.52 -8.30
CA TYR A 61 15.48 13.80 -7.08
C TYR A 61 13.97 13.57 -6.96
N VAL A 62 13.57 12.34 -6.63
CA VAL A 62 12.17 11.95 -6.45
C VAL A 62 11.99 11.32 -5.09
N TYR A 63 10.86 11.62 -4.43
CA TYR A 63 10.45 10.95 -3.20
C TYR A 63 9.79 9.62 -3.54
N VAL A 64 10.32 8.54 -2.99
CA VAL A 64 9.82 7.17 -3.20
C VAL A 64 9.29 6.64 -1.88
N SER A 65 8.04 6.20 -1.92
CA SER A 65 7.38 5.51 -0.81
C SER A 65 6.86 4.18 -1.31
N PHE A 66 7.23 3.10 -0.64
CA PHE A 66 6.74 1.77 -0.99
C PHE A 66 6.34 0.95 0.22
N GLY A 67 5.50 -0.04 0.00
CA GLY A 67 5.00 -0.90 1.07
C GLY A 67 4.11 -2.02 0.58
N LYS A 68 3.43 -2.67 1.52
CA LYS A 68 2.42 -3.67 1.20
C LYS A 68 1.07 -3.00 0.98
N GLN A 69 0.31 -3.50 0.02
CA GLN A 69 -1.13 -3.27 -0.08
C GLN A 69 -1.88 -4.24 0.85
N GLY A 70 -1.48 -5.52 0.83
CA GLY A 70 -2.11 -6.59 1.59
C GLY A 70 -1.31 -7.89 1.60
N GLY A 71 -1.76 -8.86 2.40
CA GLY A 71 -1.14 -10.19 2.52
C GLY A 71 0.17 -10.27 3.32
N LEU A 72 0.78 -11.46 3.30
CA LEU A 72 2.01 -11.77 4.05
C LEU A 72 3.23 -11.88 3.14
N GLY A 73 4.27 -11.14 3.51
CA GLY A 73 5.52 -11.02 2.76
C GLY A 73 6.25 -9.73 3.12
N THR A 74 7.32 -9.43 2.37
CA THR A 74 8.13 -8.21 2.49
C THR A 74 8.44 -7.61 1.13
N ILE A 75 8.68 -6.30 1.09
CA ILE A 75 9.13 -5.56 -0.09
C ILE A 75 10.44 -4.85 0.24
N THR A 76 11.39 -4.92 -0.68
CA THR A 76 12.66 -4.19 -0.62
C THR A 76 12.87 -3.45 -1.94
N ALA A 77 13.73 -2.42 -1.94
CA ALA A 77 14.03 -1.66 -3.13
C ALA A 77 15.53 -1.33 -3.23
N LYS A 78 16.04 -1.21 -4.46
CA LYS A 78 17.41 -0.77 -4.74
C LYS A 78 17.47 0.03 -6.05
N MET A 79 18.40 0.96 -6.14
CA MET A 79 18.76 1.64 -7.39
C MET A 79 19.53 0.70 -8.33
N SER A 80 19.76 1.11 -9.58
CA SER A 80 20.48 0.30 -10.57
C SER A 80 21.96 0.09 -10.21
N ASP A 81 22.56 1.04 -9.50
CA ASP A 81 23.92 0.93 -8.94
C ASP A 81 24.02 -0.01 -7.72
N GLY A 82 22.90 -0.61 -7.29
CA GLY A 82 22.81 -1.52 -6.16
C GLY A 82 22.59 -0.82 -4.82
N THR A 83 22.53 0.51 -4.77
CA THR A 83 22.25 1.26 -3.53
C THR A 83 20.88 0.88 -2.97
N PRO A 84 20.77 0.40 -1.71
CA PRO A 84 19.48 0.11 -1.10
C PRO A 84 18.62 1.39 -0.96
N VAL A 85 17.32 1.26 -1.22
CA VAL A 85 16.34 2.33 -1.04
C VAL A 85 15.44 1.95 0.14
N THR A 86 15.35 2.83 1.12
CA THR A 86 14.46 2.66 2.29
C THR A 86 13.13 3.38 2.04
N SER A 87 12.06 2.94 2.69
CA SER A 87 10.74 3.58 2.55
C SER A 87 10.36 4.33 3.82
N PRO A 88 9.99 5.61 3.75
CA PRO A 88 10.10 6.48 2.57
C PRO A 88 11.52 7.06 2.42
N SER A 89 11.95 7.41 1.20
CA SER A 89 13.24 8.10 0.97
C SER A 89 13.26 8.95 -0.30
N VAL A 90 14.19 9.90 -0.38
CA VAL A 90 14.52 10.64 -1.61
C VAL A 90 15.62 9.88 -2.35
N VAL A 91 15.43 9.65 -3.65
CA VAL A 91 16.41 8.97 -4.50
C VAL A 91 16.82 9.84 -5.68
N ASP A 92 18.05 9.63 -6.15
CA ASP A 92 18.63 10.30 -7.32
C ASP A 92 18.18 9.60 -8.60
N ILE A 93 17.43 10.29 -9.44
CA ILE A 93 16.86 9.73 -10.67
C ILE A 93 17.94 9.42 -11.72
N THR A 94 19.14 10.00 -11.60
CA THR A 94 20.26 9.67 -12.50
C THR A 94 20.77 8.23 -12.31
N LYS A 95 20.34 7.56 -11.22
CA LYS A 95 20.69 6.18 -10.85
C LYS A 95 19.56 5.18 -11.09
N GLU A 96 18.61 5.56 -11.93
CA GLU A 96 17.47 4.72 -12.30
C GLU A 96 17.82 3.40 -13.00
N PRO A 97 16.86 2.45 -13.08
CA PRO A 97 15.53 2.48 -12.43
C PRO A 97 15.60 2.08 -10.95
N VAL A 98 14.52 2.34 -10.19
CA VAL A 98 14.33 1.70 -8.88
C VAL A 98 13.77 0.29 -9.13
N THR A 99 14.43 -0.71 -8.57
CA THR A 99 13.98 -2.10 -8.62
C THR A 99 13.43 -2.53 -7.27
N PHE A 100 12.14 -2.83 -7.25
CA PHE A 100 11.42 -3.39 -6.12
C PHE A 100 11.44 -4.92 -6.19
N THR A 101 11.71 -5.57 -5.07
CA THR A 101 11.70 -7.03 -4.95
C THR A 101 10.78 -7.44 -3.83
N ALA A 102 9.78 -8.25 -4.18
CA ALA A 102 8.84 -8.83 -3.24
C ALA A 102 9.27 -10.24 -2.84
N THR A 103 9.20 -10.51 -1.53
CA THR A 103 9.46 -11.82 -0.94
C THR A 103 8.20 -12.27 -0.23
N PRO A 104 7.37 -13.11 -0.88
CA PRO A 104 6.20 -13.68 -0.24
C PRO A 104 6.58 -14.50 1.00
N ALA A 105 5.71 -14.52 1.99
CA ALA A 105 5.83 -15.48 3.09
C ALA A 105 5.60 -16.93 2.60
N GLU A 106 5.95 -17.91 3.43
CA GLU A 106 5.62 -19.31 3.13
C GLU A 106 4.11 -19.49 2.93
N GLY A 107 3.73 -20.16 1.85
CA GLY A 107 2.32 -20.34 1.47
C GLY A 107 1.68 -19.12 0.79
N TYR A 108 2.45 -18.08 0.45
CA TYR A 108 1.97 -16.90 -0.26
C TYR A 108 2.70 -16.70 -1.61
N GLU A 109 2.04 -16.02 -2.53
CA GLU A 109 2.57 -15.55 -3.81
C GLU A 109 2.31 -14.05 -4.01
N VAL A 110 3.04 -13.44 -4.95
CA VAL A 110 2.74 -12.06 -5.37
C VAL A 110 1.59 -12.14 -6.35
N VAL A 111 0.52 -11.37 -6.10
CA VAL A 111 -0.65 -11.36 -6.99
C VAL A 111 -0.74 -10.09 -7.82
N GLN A 112 -0.26 -8.96 -7.30
CA GLN A 112 -0.20 -7.72 -8.07
C GLN A 112 0.80 -6.72 -7.51
N TRP A 113 1.17 -5.79 -8.39
CA TRP A 113 1.85 -4.56 -8.05
C TRP A 113 0.94 -3.39 -8.39
N LEU A 114 0.90 -2.40 -7.51
CA LEU A 114 0.22 -1.12 -7.72
C LEU A 114 1.27 -0.03 -7.86
N ASP A 115 1.20 0.71 -8.96
CA ASP A 115 2.01 1.90 -9.19
C ASP A 115 1.13 3.14 -9.18
N ASP A 116 1.36 4.03 -8.21
CA ASP A 116 0.53 5.21 -7.94
C ASP A 116 -0.98 4.91 -7.85
N GLY A 117 -1.31 3.69 -7.39
CA GLY A 117 -2.68 3.20 -7.22
C GLY A 117 -3.21 2.36 -8.38
N GLU A 118 -2.51 2.36 -9.52
CA GLU A 118 -2.91 1.64 -10.74
C GLU A 118 -2.24 0.27 -10.82
N THR A 119 -2.96 -0.74 -11.30
CA THR A 119 -2.42 -2.10 -11.46
C THR A 119 -1.36 -2.15 -12.55
N VAL A 120 -0.18 -2.66 -12.22
CA VAL A 120 0.92 -2.84 -13.17
C VAL A 120 0.64 -4.05 -14.06
N LEU A 121 0.50 -3.81 -15.36
CA LEU A 121 0.32 -4.83 -16.39
C LEU A 121 1.37 -4.70 -17.52
N PRO A 122 1.84 -5.82 -18.11
CA PRO A 122 1.58 -7.20 -17.69
C PRO A 122 2.19 -7.51 -16.32
N PHE A 123 1.67 -8.53 -15.62
CA PHE A 123 2.13 -8.89 -14.28
C PHE A 123 3.64 -9.19 -14.27
N PRO A 124 4.46 -8.45 -13.52
CA PRO A 124 5.91 -8.56 -13.60
C PRO A 124 6.50 -9.68 -12.70
N GLY A 125 5.67 -10.43 -11.97
CA GLY A 125 6.14 -11.46 -11.04
C GLY A 125 6.66 -10.85 -9.73
N LYS A 126 7.78 -11.37 -9.21
CA LYS A 126 8.35 -10.96 -7.92
C LYS A 126 9.21 -9.70 -7.95
N VAL A 127 9.52 -9.20 -9.14
CA VAL A 127 10.42 -8.06 -9.34
C VAL A 127 9.73 -7.05 -10.25
N TYR A 128 9.66 -5.81 -9.80
CA TYR A 128 9.09 -4.71 -10.56
C TYR A 128 10.11 -3.57 -10.61
N SER A 129 10.42 -3.08 -11.81
CA SER A 129 11.33 -1.95 -12.01
C SER A 129 10.55 -0.74 -12.53
N LYS A 130 10.65 0.38 -11.82
CA LYS A 130 10.05 1.66 -12.20
C LYS A 130 11.17 2.61 -12.63
N ALA A 131 11.10 3.07 -13.88
CA ALA A 131 11.83 4.27 -14.29
C ALA A 131 11.19 5.45 -13.57
N LEU A 132 12.01 6.21 -12.86
CA LEU A 132 11.55 7.46 -12.32
C LEU A 132 11.54 8.45 -13.49
N HIS A 133 10.66 9.41 -13.45
CA HIS A 133 10.76 10.55 -14.33
C HIS A 133 10.72 11.76 -13.41
N VAL A 134 10.96 12.95 -13.96
CA VAL A 134 10.75 14.20 -13.24
C VAL A 134 9.28 14.25 -12.80
N TYR A 135 9.01 13.71 -11.62
CA TYR A 135 7.68 13.55 -11.08
C TYR A 135 7.56 14.60 -10.00
N GLN A 136 6.67 15.57 -10.18
CA GLN A 136 6.44 16.65 -9.21
C GLN A 136 5.73 16.18 -7.92
N GLY A 137 5.89 14.90 -7.56
CA GLY A 137 5.19 14.25 -6.46
C GLY A 137 5.97 13.08 -5.88
N THR A 138 5.28 12.29 -5.06
CA THR A 138 5.81 11.04 -4.51
C THR A 138 5.45 9.88 -5.43
N ALA A 139 6.43 9.04 -5.78
CA ALA A 139 6.16 7.75 -6.40
C ALA A 139 5.74 6.74 -5.31
N PHE A 140 4.52 6.21 -5.43
CA PHE A 140 3.96 5.22 -4.51
C PHE A 140 3.91 3.83 -5.15
N VAL A 141 4.71 2.89 -4.65
CA VAL A 141 4.67 1.49 -5.13
C VAL A 141 4.16 0.58 -4.03
N ARG A 142 3.14 -0.23 -4.32
CA ARG A 142 2.66 -1.25 -3.38
C ARG A 142 2.68 -2.62 -4.02
N VAL A 143 2.90 -3.63 -3.19
CA VAL A 143 2.77 -5.04 -3.58
C VAL A 143 1.68 -5.70 -2.76
N GLU A 144 0.90 -6.56 -3.40
CA GLU A 144 -0.05 -7.43 -2.73
C GLU A 144 0.38 -8.89 -2.80
N PHE A 145 0.27 -9.55 -1.66
CA PHE A 145 0.45 -10.99 -1.54
C PHE A 145 -0.90 -11.66 -1.31
N ASP A 146 -1.06 -12.85 -1.86
CA ASP A 146 -2.18 -13.73 -1.51
C ASP A 146 -1.67 -15.15 -1.27
N GLU A 147 -2.50 -15.97 -0.66
CA GLU A 147 -2.14 -17.36 -0.39
C GLU A 147 -2.09 -18.18 -1.68
N ILE A 148 -1.05 -19.01 -1.81
CA ILE A 148 -0.93 -19.95 -2.91
C ILE A 148 -2.12 -20.92 -2.84
N ALA A 149 -2.76 -21.14 -3.99
CA ALA A 149 -3.80 -22.15 -4.09
C ALA A 149 -3.27 -23.52 -3.65
N ALA A 150 -3.97 -24.16 -2.71
CA ALA A 150 -3.75 -25.57 -2.41
C ALA A 150 -3.88 -26.40 -3.70
N THR A 151 -2.95 -27.32 -3.93
CA THR A 151 -3.01 -28.27 -5.05
C THR A 151 -3.72 -29.57 -4.66
N SER A 152 -3.79 -29.85 -3.35
CA SER A 152 -4.56 -30.92 -2.74
C SER A 152 -4.95 -30.53 -1.31
N ILE A 153 -5.94 -31.21 -0.76
CA ILE A 153 -6.44 -31.01 0.60
C ILE A 153 -6.71 -32.36 1.28
N ASP A 154 -6.66 -32.37 2.61
CA ASP A 154 -7.25 -33.44 3.41
C ASP A 154 -8.69 -33.04 3.78
N PRO A 155 -9.73 -33.66 3.19
CA PRO A 155 -11.12 -33.29 3.44
C PRO A 155 -11.55 -33.56 4.89
N ALA A 156 -10.82 -34.38 5.65
CA ALA A 156 -11.13 -34.61 7.06
C ALA A 156 -10.93 -33.34 7.90
N LEU A 157 -10.05 -32.43 7.48
CA LEU A 157 -9.77 -31.17 8.19
C LEU A 157 -10.93 -30.17 8.13
N ILE A 158 -11.93 -30.38 7.27
CA ILE A 158 -13.08 -29.48 7.18
C ILE A 158 -14.05 -29.61 8.36
N ILE A 159 -14.04 -30.76 9.04
CA ILE A 159 -14.97 -31.05 10.13
C ILE A 159 -14.64 -30.13 11.31
N GLY A 160 -15.63 -29.33 11.72
CA GLY A 160 -15.41 -28.31 12.74
C GLY A 160 -16.33 -27.12 12.60
N ASN A 161 -16.09 -26.13 13.46
CA ASN A 161 -16.81 -24.86 13.49
C ASN A 161 -15.95 -23.79 12.81
N TRP A 162 -16.57 -23.04 11.91
CA TRP A 162 -15.91 -22.00 11.14
C TRP A 162 -16.72 -20.71 11.20
N GLU A 163 -16.01 -19.59 11.32
CA GLU A 163 -16.60 -18.25 11.28
C GLU A 163 -15.98 -17.47 10.12
N LEU A 164 -16.82 -16.78 9.35
CA LEU A 164 -16.36 -15.91 8.29
C LEU A 164 -15.72 -14.66 8.89
N ASN A 165 -14.39 -14.57 8.82
CA ASN A 165 -13.60 -13.49 9.38
C ASN A 165 -13.02 -12.52 8.33
N ARG A 166 -13.02 -12.91 7.05
CA ARG A 166 -12.48 -12.12 5.95
C ARG A 166 -13.29 -12.37 4.68
N LEU A 167 -13.63 -11.30 3.97
CA LEU A 167 -14.26 -11.36 2.65
C LEU A 167 -13.54 -10.41 1.70
N ARG A 168 -13.15 -10.91 0.54
CA ARG A 168 -12.59 -10.11 -0.56
C ARG A 168 -13.46 -10.26 -1.79
N MET A 169 -13.60 -9.17 -2.53
CA MET A 169 -14.34 -9.12 -3.79
C MET A 169 -13.44 -8.55 -4.88
N LEU A 170 -13.54 -9.09 -6.09
CA LEU A 170 -12.88 -8.57 -7.28
C LEU A 170 -13.92 -7.81 -8.11
N GLU A 171 -13.76 -6.51 -8.24
CA GLU A 171 -14.64 -5.64 -9.04
C GLU A 171 -13.77 -4.79 -9.96
N ASP A 172 -14.07 -4.81 -11.27
CA ASP A 172 -13.29 -4.13 -12.31
C ASP A 172 -11.77 -4.41 -12.28
N GLY A 173 -11.39 -5.63 -11.90
CA GLY A 173 -9.97 -6.06 -11.82
C GLY A 173 -9.24 -5.58 -10.55
N ILE A 174 -9.96 -4.94 -9.62
CA ILE A 174 -9.41 -4.45 -8.36
C ILE A 174 -9.97 -5.28 -7.20
N TRP A 175 -9.09 -5.75 -6.31
CA TRP A 175 -9.46 -6.44 -5.10
C TRP A 175 -9.85 -5.47 -3.99
N TYR A 176 -11.03 -5.66 -3.39
CA TYR A 176 -11.51 -4.90 -2.25
C TYR A 176 -11.72 -5.79 -1.03
N ASN A 177 -11.33 -5.28 0.14
CA ASN A 177 -11.71 -5.89 1.41
C ASN A 177 -13.11 -5.40 1.78
N VAL A 178 -14.00 -6.33 2.10
CA VAL A 178 -15.37 -6.03 2.52
C VAL A 178 -15.55 -6.51 3.96
N MET A 179 -16.25 -5.72 4.77
CA MET A 179 -16.60 -6.15 6.13
C MET A 179 -17.45 -7.44 6.01
N PRO A 180 -16.99 -8.58 6.56
CA PRO A 180 -17.71 -9.82 6.41
C PRO A 180 -19.04 -9.75 7.18
N PRO A 181 -20.14 -10.26 6.60
CA PRO A 181 -21.36 -10.46 7.37
C PRO A 181 -21.12 -11.49 8.47
N LYS A 182 -21.94 -11.46 9.52
CA LYS A 182 -21.93 -12.55 10.51
C LYS A 182 -22.39 -13.83 9.83
N TYR A 183 -21.47 -14.75 9.64
CA TYR A 183 -21.74 -16.04 9.03
C TYR A 183 -20.90 -17.11 9.75
N SER A 184 -21.56 -18.20 10.14
CA SER A 184 -20.90 -19.38 10.69
C SER A 184 -21.34 -20.63 9.95
N VAL A 185 -20.42 -21.58 9.83
CA VAL A 185 -20.70 -22.90 9.27
C VAL A 185 -20.08 -23.96 10.16
N GLN A 186 -20.85 -24.98 10.47
CA GLN A 186 -20.40 -26.16 11.19
C GLN A 186 -20.50 -27.37 10.26
N PHE A 187 -19.37 -27.99 9.92
CA PHE A 187 -19.35 -29.27 9.23
C PHE A 187 -19.36 -30.37 10.31
N LEU A 188 -20.46 -31.13 10.37
CA LEU A 188 -20.73 -32.11 11.43
C LEU A 188 -20.15 -33.49 11.10
N THR A 189 -20.37 -33.93 9.85
CA THR A 189 -19.90 -35.20 9.30
C THR A 189 -19.30 -34.93 7.93
N THR A 190 -18.76 -35.97 7.28
CA THR A 190 -18.17 -35.87 5.93
C THR A 190 -19.13 -35.39 4.83
N ASN A 191 -20.43 -35.29 5.11
CA ASN A 191 -21.45 -34.92 4.14
C ASN A 191 -22.62 -34.10 4.71
N THR A 192 -22.59 -33.69 5.97
CA THR A 192 -23.64 -32.87 6.59
C THR A 192 -23.07 -31.73 7.41
N GLY A 193 -23.80 -30.63 7.46
CA GLY A 193 -23.45 -29.48 8.28
C GLY A 193 -24.63 -28.57 8.58
N VAL A 194 -24.35 -27.52 9.33
CA VAL A 194 -25.32 -26.49 9.73
C VAL A 194 -24.71 -25.11 9.49
N ALA A 195 -25.39 -24.28 8.71
CA ALA A 195 -25.04 -22.88 8.51
C ALA A 195 -25.88 -21.98 9.43
N ASN A 196 -25.25 -20.94 9.99
CA ASN A 196 -25.85 -19.95 10.89
C ASN A 196 -26.66 -20.58 12.05
N ASN A 197 -26.23 -21.75 12.52
CA ASN A 197 -26.84 -22.54 13.60
C ASN A 197 -28.27 -23.07 13.33
N THR A 198 -28.87 -22.81 12.16
CA THR A 198 -30.27 -23.20 11.88
C THR A 198 -30.47 -23.92 10.56
N ASN A 199 -29.56 -23.74 9.60
CA ASN A 199 -29.77 -24.18 8.22
C ASN A 199 -28.98 -25.45 7.96
N ASN A 200 -29.65 -26.59 8.05
CA ASN A 200 -29.04 -27.87 7.71
C ASN A 200 -28.74 -27.93 6.21
N PHE A 201 -27.58 -28.48 5.86
CA PHE A 201 -27.18 -28.73 4.49
C PHE A 201 -26.44 -30.05 4.36
N THR A 202 -26.41 -30.57 3.13
CA THR A 202 -25.48 -31.63 2.74
C THR A 202 -24.39 -31.06 1.87
N TYR A 203 -23.24 -31.72 1.82
CA TYR A 203 -22.14 -31.29 0.97
C TYR A 203 -21.30 -32.45 0.46
N THR A 204 -20.52 -32.19 -0.58
CA THR A 204 -19.49 -33.09 -1.10
C THR A 204 -18.19 -32.32 -1.29
N ILE A 205 -17.06 -33.03 -1.17
CA ILE A 205 -15.74 -32.51 -1.53
C ILE A 205 -15.14 -33.42 -2.59
N GLY A 206 -14.86 -32.86 -3.76
CA GLY A 206 -14.21 -33.54 -4.88
C GLY A 206 -12.95 -32.80 -5.30
N GLY A 207 -11.77 -33.35 -4.98
CA GLY A 207 -10.51 -32.65 -5.18
C GLY A 207 -10.47 -31.37 -4.32
N LEU A 208 -10.44 -30.20 -4.98
CA LEU A 208 -10.49 -28.89 -4.32
C LEU A 208 -11.90 -28.28 -4.31
N TRP A 209 -12.90 -28.94 -4.87
CA TRP A 209 -14.24 -28.38 -4.99
C TRP A 209 -15.11 -28.81 -3.82
N LEU A 210 -15.72 -27.82 -3.16
CA LEU A 210 -16.77 -28.02 -2.17
C LEU A 210 -18.11 -27.63 -2.79
N GLN A 211 -19.03 -28.58 -2.80
CA GLN A 211 -20.39 -28.37 -3.28
C GLN A 211 -21.37 -28.55 -2.13
N GLN A 212 -22.08 -27.49 -1.77
CA GLN A 212 -23.13 -27.50 -0.75
C GLN A 212 -24.51 -27.56 -1.42
N SER A 213 -25.42 -28.34 -0.82
CA SER A 213 -26.83 -28.42 -1.18
C SER A 213 -27.68 -28.15 0.06
N THR A 214 -28.52 -27.12 -0.01
CA THR A 214 -29.49 -26.82 1.06
C THR A 214 -30.83 -27.48 0.77
N SER A 215 -31.45 -28.05 1.79
CA SER A 215 -32.85 -28.46 1.74
C SER A 215 -33.76 -27.25 2.01
N TYR A 216 -34.25 -26.58 0.94
CA TYR A 216 -35.49 -25.74 0.86
C TYR A 216 -35.40 -24.20 1.08
N PRO A 217 -36.14 -23.31 0.33
CA PRO A 217 -37.18 -23.54 -0.69
C PRO A 217 -36.71 -23.56 -2.17
N PRO A 218 -37.58 -23.99 -3.12
CA PRO A 218 -37.18 -24.66 -4.37
C PRO A 218 -37.18 -23.81 -5.66
N SER A 219 -37.09 -22.48 -5.60
CA SER A 219 -37.09 -21.64 -6.81
C SER A 219 -35.72 -21.15 -7.26
N ILE A 220 -34.70 -21.26 -6.41
CA ILE A 220 -33.30 -21.05 -6.78
C ILE A 220 -32.49 -22.00 -5.91
N PRO A 221 -31.84 -23.04 -6.45
CA PRO A 221 -30.88 -23.75 -5.64
C PRO A 221 -29.69 -22.83 -5.38
N GLU A 222 -29.55 -22.35 -4.14
CA GLU A 222 -28.27 -21.79 -3.68
C GLU A 222 -27.27 -22.96 -3.55
N TYR A 223 -26.72 -23.38 -4.69
CA TYR A 223 -25.55 -24.23 -4.70
C TYR A 223 -24.34 -23.33 -4.43
N ALA A 224 -23.81 -23.37 -3.21
CA ALA A 224 -22.45 -22.91 -3.03
C ALA A 224 -21.54 -23.98 -3.67
N HIS A 225 -21.02 -23.66 -4.85
CA HIS A 225 -19.94 -24.39 -5.50
C HIS A 225 -18.71 -23.51 -5.42
N VAL A 226 -17.74 -23.93 -4.59
CA VAL A 226 -16.56 -23.11 -4.30
C VAL A 226 -15.30 -23.94 -4.41
N LYS A 227 -14.23 -23.30 -4.85
CA LYS A 227 -12.89 -23.86 -4.90
C LYS A 227 -12.20 -23.58 -3.57
N ILE A 228 -11.87 -24.63 -2.84
CA ILE A 228 -11.03 -24.55 -1.65
C ILE A 228 -9.62 -24.13 -2.08
N ARG A 229 -9.23 -22.95 -1.65
CA ARG A 229 -7.90 -22.35 -1.87
C ARG A 229 -6.93 -22.77 -0.77
N LYS A 230 -7.43 -23.02 0.44
CA LYS A 230 -6.64 -23.48 1.59
C LYS A 230 -7.53 -24.21 2.57
N LEU A 231 -7.05 -25.34 3.08
CA LEU A 231 -7.69 -26.03 4.19
C LEU A 231 -6.62 -26.54 5.15
N THR A 232 -6.68 -26.07 6.39
CA THR A 232 -5.87 -26.52 7.52
C THR A 232 -6.79 -26.83 8.69
N ALA A 233 -6.24 -27.29 9.82
CA ALA A 233 -7.03 -27.53 11.03
C ALA A 233 -7.67 -26.25 11.62
N THR A 234 -7.22 -25.06 11.23
CA THR A 234 -7.66 -23.79 11.82
C THR A 234 -8.03 -22.73 10.79
N GLU A 235 -7.92 -23.03 9.50
CA GLU A 235 -8.19 -22.06 8.44
C GLU A 235 -8.78 -22.73 7.20
N LEU A 236 -9.89 -22.17 6.72
CA LEU A 236 -10.54 -22.53 5.46
C LEU A 236 -10.65 -21.26 4.61
N VAL A 237 -10.04 -21.29 3.42
CA VAL A 237 -10.15 -20.23 2.41
C VAL A 237 -10.74 -20.84 1.15
N TYR A 238 -11.76 -20.19 0.60
CA TYR A 238 -12.40 -20.61 -0.64
C TYR A 238 -12.71 -19.41 -1.54
N SER A 239 -12.89 -19.68 -2.82
CA SER A 239 -13.29 -18.69 -3.82
C SER A 239 -14.48 -19.21 -4.64
N TYR A 240 -15.33 -18.29 -5.10
CA TYR A 240 -16.43 -18.58 -6.04
C TYR A 240 -15.96 -18.69 -7.50
N ASP A 241 -14.66 -18.54 -7.75
CA ASP A 241 -14.12 -18.57 -9.09
C ASP A 241 -14.15 -19.99 -9.68
N ASP A 242 -14.86 -20.16 -10.80
CA ASP A 242 -14.93 -21.39 -11.60
C ASP A 242 -13.67 -21.57 -12.49
N SER A 243 -12.71 -20.63 -12.46
CA SER A 243 -11.48 -20.66 -13.27
C SER A 243 -10.21 -21.19 -12.57
#